data_AF-A0A972J4F8-F1
#
_entry.id   AF-A0A972J4F8-F1
#
_cell.length_a   1.000
_cell.length_b   1.000
_cell.length_c   1.000
_cell.angle_alpha   90.00
_cell.angle_beta   90.00
_cell.angle_gamma   90.00
#
_symmetry.space_group_name_H-M   'P 1'
#
loop_
_entity.id
_entity.type
_entity.pdbx_description
1 polymer ?
#
loop_
_entity_poly.entity_id
_entity_poly.type
_entity_poly.pdbx_seq_one_letter_code
_entity_poly.pdbx_strand_id
1 'polypeptide(L)'
;MTGFEFVLLGLIKAAVTGAVAGAVIALACLNWDRIVNWFQSRQWLRLTNPDAIGFSLRERTANGRFRTAYGVFDTRTGEVMDSEVVSSDTVDSQVEAVHRGKEMVIYS
;
A
#
# COMPACT_ATOMS: atom_id res chain seq x y z
N MET A 1 -10.95 12.43 -6.45
CA MET A 1 -9.86 12.56 -5.47
C MET A 1 -9.97 13.94 -4.86
N THR A 2 -9.89 14.07 -3.54
CA THR A 2 -9.89 15.36 -2.84
C THR A 2 -8.47 15.94 -2.78
N GLY A 3 -8.32 17.23 -2.47
CA GLY A 3 -7.00 17.87 -2.33
C GLY A 3 -6.10 17.19 -1.28
N PHE A 4 -6.70 16.64 -0.21
CA PHE A 4 -6.00 15.89 0.82
C PHE A 4 -5.42 14.57 0.30
N GLU A 5 -6.17 13.82 -0.52
CA GLU A 5 -5.71 12.55 -1.09
C GLU A 5 -4.50 12.73 -2.02
N PHE A 6 -4.41 13.86 -2.74
CA PHE A 6 -3.24 14.16 -3.57
C PHE A 6 -1.99 14.45 -2.75
N VAL A 7 -2.14 15.20 -1.65
CA VAL A 7 -1.04 15.47 -0.72
C VAL A 7 -0.56 14.16 -0.09
N LEU A 8 -1.50 13.35 0.39
CA LEU A 8 -1.22 12.06 1.01
C LEU A 8 -0.58 11.08 0.02
N LEU A 9 -1.04 11.05 -1.23
CA LEU A 9 -0.43 10.27 -2.30
C LEU A 9 1.04 10.65 -2.49
N GLY A 10 1.35 11.95 -2.54
CA GLY A 10 2.71 12.44 -2.65
C GLY A 10 3.58 12.03 -1.47
N LEU A 11 3.07 12.17 -0.24
CA LEU A 11 3.79 11.79 0.98
C LEU A 11 4.05 10.28 1.05
N ILE A 12 3.04 9.45 0.77
CA ILE A 12 3.18 7.99 0.77
C ILE A 12 4.14 7.56 -0.34
N LYS A 13 4.07 8.14 -1.56
CA LYS A 13 5.01 7.81 -2.62
C LYS A 13 6.44 8.15 -2.24
N ALA A 14 6.68 9.32 -1.65
CA ALA A 14 8.01 9.72 -1.19
C ALA A 14 8.51 8.79 -0.08
N ALA A 15 7.67 8.49 0.91
CA ALA A 15 8.00 7.63 2.04
C ALA A 15 8.26 6.20 1.60
N VAL A 16 7.40 5.61 0.76
CA VAL A 16 7.60 4.25 0.23
C VAL A 16 8.86 4.21 -0.63
N THR A 17 9.06 5.15 -1.57
CA THR A 17 10.24 5.14 -2.44
C THR A 17 11.55 5.28 -1.66
N GLY A 18 11.55 6.07 -0.56
CA GLY A 18 12.71 6.22 0.33
C GLY A 18 12.90 5.07 1.32
N ALA A 19 11.82 4.39 1.74
CA ALA A 19 11.85 3.34 2.75
C ALA A 19 12.06 1.91 2.20
N VAL A 20 12.00 1.69 0.88
CA VAL A 20 12.30 0.36 0.28
C VAL A 20 13.81 0.09 0.24
N ALA A 21 14.46 0.06 1.41
CA ALA A 21 15.71 -0.69 1.58
C ALA A 21 15.45 -2.19 1.87
N GLY A 22 14.18 -2.57 2.07
CA GLY A 22 13.74 -3.96 2.31
C GLY A 22 13.57 -4.79 1.03
N ALA A 23 13.59 -6.11 1.19
CA ALA A 23 13.44 -7.07 0.09
C ALA A 23 12.11 -6.87 -0.65
N VAL A 24 12.17 -6.63 -1.96
CA VAL A 24 10.99 -6.67 -2.84
C VAL A 24 10.61 -8.12 -3.05
N ILE A 25 9.37 -8.48 -2.70
CA ILE A 25 8.87 -9.84 -2.88
C ILE A 25 8.34 -9.97 -4.31
N ALA A 26 8.91 -10.87 -5.09
CA ALA A 26 8.42 -11.18 -6.43
C ALA A 26 7.37 -12.30 -6.37
N LEU A 27 6.15 -12.03 -6.85
CA LEU A 27 5.06 -12.99 -6.94
C LEU A 27 4.61 -13.16 -8.40
N ALA A 28 4.10 -14.33 -8.76
CA ALA A 28 3.42 -14.49 -10.06
C ALA A 28 2.10 -13.70 -10.06
N CYS A 29 1.31 -13.85 -9.00
CA CYS A 29 0.04 -13.16 -8.79
C CYS A 29 -0.03 -12.60 -7.36
N LEU A 30 -0.41 -11.33 -7.23
CA LEU A 30 -0.74 -10.76 -5.93
C LEU A 30 -2.20 -11.08 -5.59
N ASN A 31 -2.38 -11.88 -4.54
CA ASN A 31 -3.70 -12.23 -4.01
C ASN A 31 -4.13 -11.27 -2.89
N TRP A 32 -5.40 -10.92 -2.87
CA TRP A 32 -6.04 -10.08 -1.87
C TRP A 32 -5.86 -10.62 -0.45
N ASP A 33 -5.94 -11.93 -0.27
CA ASP A 33 -5.73 -12.58 1.03
C ASP A 33 -4.36 -12.25 1.63
N ARG A 34 -3.32 -12.07 0.82
CA ARG A 34 -1.99 -11.66 1.31
C ARG A 34 -2.05 -10.27 1.95
N ILE A 35 -2.69 -9.32 1.25
CA ILE A 35 -2.83 -7.94 1.72
C ILE A 35 -3.66 -7.91 2.99
N VAL A 36 -4.79 -8.61 3.01
CA VAL A 36 -5.66 -8.71 4.19
C VAL A 36 -4.94 -9.36 5.36
N ASN A 37 -4.28 -10.49 5.16
CA ASN A 37 -3.53 -11.19 6.22
C ASN A 37 -2.40 -10.31 6.77
N TRP A 38 -1.72 -9.55 5.91
CA TRP A 38 -0.71 -8.59 6.33
C TRP A 38 -1.30 -7.53 7.27
N PHE A 39 -2.42 -6.90 6.89
CA PHE A 39 -3.11 -5.93 7.75
C PHE A 39 -3.63 -6.56 9.04
N GLN A 40 -4.21 -7.76 8.97
CA GLN A 40 -4.73 -8.49 10.14
C GLN A 40 -3.62 -8.78 11.15
N SER A 41 -2.43 -9.23 10.69
CA SER A 41 -1.27 -9.46 11.55
C SER A 41 -0.74 -8.20 12.24
N ARG A 42 -1.12 -7.03 11.74
CA ARG A 42 -0.65 -5.70 12.18
C ARG A 42 -1.77 -4.81 12.69
N GLN A 43 -2.92 -5.40 13.05
CA GLN A 43 -4.04 -4.65 13.64
C GLN A 43 -3.64 -3.84 14.87
N TRP A 44 -2.64 -4.32 15.62
CA TRP A 44 -2.09 -3.63 16.77
C TRP A 44 -1.63 -2.19 16.44
N LEU A 45 -1.11 -1.92 15.24
CA LEU A 45 -0.68 -0.57 14.81
C LEU A 45 -1.84 0.43 14.85
N ARG A 46 -3.03 0.01 14.39
CA ARG A 46 -4.25 0.84 14.44
C ARG A 46 -4.82 0.95 15.85
N LEU A 47 -4.71 -0.12 16.65
CA LEU A 47 -5.21 -0.10 18.04
C LEU A 47 -4.38 0.82 18.94
N THR A 48 -3.08 0.94 18.70
CA THR A 48 -2.17 1.78 19.50
C THR A 48 -2.02 3.20 18.98
N ASN A 49 -2.44 3.48 17.74
CA ASN A 49 -2.30 4.80 17.11
C ASN A 49 -3.60 5.21 16.40
N PRO A 50 -4.38 6.16 16.95
CA PRO A 50 -5.62 6.61 16.33
C PRO A 50 -5.42 7.34 14.99
N ASP A 51 -4.22 7.87 14.74
CA ASP A 51 -3.87 8.58 13.51
C ASP A 51 -3.38 7.62 12.40
N ALA A 52 -3.34 6.31 12.66
CA ALA A 52 -2.88 5.29 11.73
C ALA A 52 -3.97 4.89 10.72
N ILE A 53 -3.67 5.12 9.44
CA ILE A 53 -4.50 4.70 8.31
C ILE A 53 -3.80 3.62 7.51
N GLY A 54 -4.56 2.62 7.06
CA GLY A 54 -4.04 1.64 6.10
C GLY A 54 -4.03 2.24 4.70
N PHE A 55 -3.06 1.86 3.87
CA PHE A 55 -3.05 2.22 2.46
C PHE A 55 -2.60 1.05 1.59
N SER A 56 -3.06 1.03 0.35
CA SER A 56 -2.43 0.30 -0.75
C SER A 56 -2.20 1.25 -1.92
N LEU A 57 -1.00 1.20 -2.48
CA LEU A 57 -0.56 1.90 -3.66
C LEU A 57 -0.17 0.86 -4.71
N ARG A 58 -0.72 0.98 -5.91
CA ARG A 58 -0.45 0.09 -7.03
C ARG A 58 0.01 0.88 -8.23
N GLU A 59 1.20 0.55 -8.71
CA GLU A 59 1.81 1.17 -9.87
C GLU A 59 2.11 0.10 -10.92
N ARG A 60 1.89 0.41 -12.20
CA ARG A 60 2.36 -0.43 -13.30
C ARG A 60 3.79 -0.02 -13.64
N THR A 61 4.72 -0.96 -13.62
CA THR A 61 6.12 -0.72 -13.95
C THR A 61 6.34 -0.77 -15.47
N ALA A 62 7.44 -0.17 -15.95
CA ALA A 62 7.74 -0.05 -17.38
C ALA A 62 7.84 -1.40 -18.12
N ASN A 63 8.17 -2.48 -17.40
CA ASN A 63 8.23 -3.86 -17.91
C ASN A 63 6.87 -4.57 -17.93
N GLY A 64 5.76 -3.85 -17.69
CA GLY A 64 4.40 -4.41 -17.72
C GLY A 64 3.97 -5.14 -16.44
N ARG A 65 4.87 -5.29 -15.46
CA ARG A 65 4.56 -5.85 -14.14
C ARG A 65 3.82 -4.83 -13.28
N PHE A 66 3.30 -5.28 -12.14
CA PHE A 66 2.72 -4.45 -11.11
C PHE A 66 3.68 -4.36 -9.93
N ARG A 67 3.75 -3.18 -9.32
CA ARG A 67 4.37 -2.94 -8.03
C ARG A 67 3.27 -2.47 -7.09
N THR A 68 2.99 -3.27 -6.07
CA THR A 68 2.00 -2.94 -5.05
C THR A 68 2.72 -2.74 -3.73
N ALA A 69 2.61 -1.54 -3.18
CA ALA A 69 3.00 -1.23 -1.82
C ALA A 69 1.74 -1.18 -0.95
N TYR A 70 1.74 -1.84 0.19
CA TYR A 70 0.68 -1.69 1.18
C TYR A 70 1.29 -1.52 2.56
N GLY A 71 0.65 -0.72 3.40
CA GLY A 71 1.25 -0.30 4.65
C GLY A 71 0.31 0.47 5.56
N VAL A 72 0.85 0.90 6.68
CA VAL A 72 0.20 1.78 7.64
C VAL A 72 0.92 3.12 7.67
N PHE A 73 0.17 4.20 7.54
CA PHE A 73 0.67 5.57 7.54
C PHE A 73 0.11 6.31 8.75
N ASP A 74 0.98 6.99 9.51
CA ASP A 74 0.58 7.88 10.59
C ASP A 74 0.30 9.27 10.00
N THR A 75 -0.96 9.70 10.02
CA THR A 75 -1.37 10.98 9.44
C THR A 75 -0.90 12.20 10.25
N ARG A 76 -0.54 12.02 11.52
CA ARG A 76 -0.04 13.07 12.40
C ARG A 76 1.45 13.29 12.24
N THR A 77 2.26 12.22 12.11
CA THR A 77 3.71 12.36 11.90
C THR A 77 4.11 12.44 10.44
N GLY A 78 3.26 11.96 9.53
CA GLY A 78 3.57 11.90 8.10
C GLY A 78 4.49 10.72 7.73
N GLU A 79 4.59 9.71 8.59
CA GLU A 79 5.52 8.59 8.43
C GLU A 79 4.80 7.28 8.12
N VAL A 80 5.47 6.41 7.36
CA VAL A 80 5.04 5.02 7.15
C VAL A 80 5.50 4.20 8.34
N MET A 81 4.56 3.72 9.15
CA MET A 81 4.85 2.93 10.36
C MET A 81 5.37 1.54 10.01
N ASP A 82 4.76 0.90 9.02
CA ASP A 82 5.20 -0.38 8.45
C ASP A 82 4.65 -0.50 7.02
N SER A 83 5.39 -1.16 6.14
CA SER A 83 4.94 -1.42 4.77
C SER A 83 5.63 -2.63 4.15
N GLU A 84 4.96 -3.23 3.17
CA GLU A 84 5.51 -4.27 2.33
C GLU A 84 5.34 -3.90 0.86
N VAL A 85 6.37 -4.20 0.06
CA VAL A 85 6.37 -3.92 -1.37
C VAL A 85 6.51 -5.23 -2.13
N VAL A 86 5.52 -5.49 -2.97
CA VAL A 86 5.43 -6.69 -3.79
C VAL A 86 5.52 -6.29 -5.25
N SER A 87 6.34 -7.00 -6.03
CA SER A 87 6.26 -6.98 -7.48
C SER A 87 5.50 -8.21 -7.95
N SER A 88 4.50 -8.04 -8.78
CA SER A 88 3.73 -9.15 -9.34
C SER A 88 3.53 -9.04 -10.85
N ASP A 89 3.44 -10.18 -11.53
CA ASP A 89 3.16 -10.20 -12.97
C ASP A 89 1.68 -9.86 -13.23
N THR A 90 0.81 -10.37 -12.37
CA THR A 90 -0.62 -10.09 -12.36
C THR A 90 -1.14 -9.75 -10.96
N VAL A 91 -2.36 -9.22 -10.90
CA VAL A 91 -3.12 -9.01 -9.66
C VAL A 91 -4.45 -9.74 -9.79
N ASP A 92 -4.98 -10.23 -8.68
CA ASP A 92 -6.29 -10.89 -8.70
C ASP A 92 -7.44 -9.89 -8.93
N SER A 93 -8.63 -10.43 -9.18
CA SER A 93 -9.83 -9.62 -9.45
C SER A 93 -10.29 -8.80 -8.24
N GLN A 94 -9.95 -9.22 -7.02
CA GLN A 94 -10.34 -8.50 -5.80
C GLN A 94 -9.45 -7.28 -5.57
N VAL A 95 -8.14 -7.40 -5.77
CA VAL A 95 -7.20 -6.28 -5.77
C VAL A 95 -7.61 -5.26 -6.83
N GLU A 96 -7.97 -5.72 -8.04
CA GLU A 96 -8.48 -4.83 -9.09
C GLU A 96 -9.80 -4.16 -8.69
N ALA A 97 -10.75 -4.92 -8.13
CA ALA A 97 -12.05 -4.41 -7.70
C ALA A 97 -11.98 -3.42 -6.53
N VAL A 98 -10.99 -3.55 -5.66
CA VAL A 98 -10.74 -2.62 -4.54
C VAL A 98 -10.12 -1.33 -5.06
N HIS A 99 -9.13 -1.44 -5.95
CA HIS A 99 -8.50 -0.26 -6.56
C HIS A 99 -9.44 0.48 -7.53
N ARG A 100 -10.35 -0.23 -8.24
CA ARG A 100 -11.28 0.36 -9.24
C ARG A 100 -10.58 1.29 -10.23
N GLY A 101 -9.40 0.90 -10.70
CA GLY A 101 -8.57 1.73 -11.60
C GLY A 101 -7.85 2.91 -10.92
N LYS A 102 -8.00 3.12 -9.61
CA LYS A 102 -7.23 4.10 -8.85
C LYS A 102 -5.86 3.55 -8.48
N GLU A 103 -4.88 4.45 -8.44
CA GLU A 103 -3.52 4.12 -8.03
C GLU A 103 -3.44 3.82 -6.53
N MET A 104 -4.26 4.51 -5.72
CA MET A 104 -4.24 4.42 -4.27
C MET A 104 -5.62 4.13 -3.69
N VAL A 105 -5.63 3.31 -2.63
CA VAL A 105 -6.78 3.06 -1.76
C VAL A 105 -6.35 3.33 -0.31
N ILE A 106 -7.22 4.00 0.43
CA ILE A 106 -7.06 4.24 1.86
C ILE A 106 -8.08 3.38 2.60
N TYR A 107 -7.62 2.71 3.65
CA TYR A 107 -8.41 1.88 4.53
C TYR A 107 -8.58 2.61 5.86
N SER A 108 -9.74 3.25 6.04
CA SER A 108 -10.16 3.87 7.31
C SER A 108 -10.95 2.93 8.19
#